data_AF-A0A849J083-F1
#
_entry.id   AF-A0A849J083-F1
#
_cell.length_a   1.000
_cell.length_b   1.000
_cell.length_c   1.000
_cell.angle_alpha   90.00
_cell.angle_beta   90.00
_cell.angle_gamma   90.00
#
_symmetry.space_group_name_H-M   'P 1'
#
loop_
_entity.id
_entity.type
_entity.pdbx_description
1 polymer ?
#
loop_
_entity_poly.entity_id
_entity_poly.type
_entity_poly.pdbx_seq_one_letter_code
_entity_poly.pdbx_strand_id
1 'polypeptide(L)'
;MTEAESANSAESNEAKNKILDRGLPVRRYLVIALAIIFVAAMWISNDHGMWIMTSVLGGIWGVVFKSKKSYLGATLLGGLAWLLPLLWDMLLGLDIPKAGTVVAELAGLGGSFLIPLLITILTGGLLAFAGAFLARSVYLLAKFRLTDLAQANKARGW
;
A
#
# COMPACT_ATOMS: atom_id res chain seq x y z
N MET A 1 14.60 -28.50 39.35
CA MET A 1 13.43 -27.79 38.80
C MET A 1 12.21 -28.31 39.53
N THR A 2 11.74 -27.52 40.48
CA THR A 2 10.60 -27.84 41.35
C THR A 2 9.29 -27.50 40.62
N GLU A 3 8.20 -28.20 40.94
CA GLU A 3 6.87 -27.97 40.34
C GLU A 3 6.40 -26.50 40.41
N ALA A 4 6.90 -25.75 41.38
CA ALA A 4 6.66 -24.31 41.52
C ALA A 4 7.29 -23.46 40.38
N GLU A 5 8.44 -23.84 39.83
CA GLU A 5 9.06 -23.13 38.68
C GLU A 5 8.30 -23.39 37.38
N SER A 6 7.75 -24.61 37.19
CA SER A 6 6.98 -24.93 35.99
C SER A 6 5.63 -24.22 35.99
N ALA A 7 4.92 -24.17 37.12
CA ALA A 7 3.64 -23.46 37.27
C ALA A 7 3.79 -21.95 37.02
N ASN A 8 4.84 -21.33 37.56
CA ASN A 8 5.09 -19.88 37.41
C ASN A 8 5.46 -19.51 35.96
N SER A 9 6.14 -20.41 35.24
CA SER A 9 6.41 -20.23 33.80
C SER A 9 5.16 -20.42 32.92
N ALA A 10 4.22 -21.29 33.32
CA ALA A 10 2.98 -21.52 32.59
C ALA A 10 2.03 -20.31 32.70
N GLU A 11 1.83 -19.76 33.90
CA GLU A 11 1.01 -18.56 34.10
C GLU A 11 1.58 -17.32 33.39
N SER A 12 2.91 -17.17 33.41
CA SER A 12 3.60 -16.08 32.69
C SER A 12 3.42 -16.18 31.16
N ASN A 13 3.43 -17.39 30.61
CA ASN A 13 3.19 -17.61 29.19
C ASN A 13 1.71 -17.42 28.80
N GLU A 14 0.78 -17.81 29.66
CA GLU A 14 -0.65 -17.60 29.45
C GLU A 14 -1.00 -16.10 29.46
N ALA A 15 -0.44 -15.33 30.40
CA ALA A 15 -0.61 -13.87 30.45
C ALA A 15 -0.04 -13.17 29.20
N LYS A 16 1.14 -13.59 28.71
CA LYS A 16 1.72 -13.06 27.46
C LYS A 16 0.84 -13.35 26.24
N ASN A 17 0.30 -14.57 26.13
CA ASN A 17 -0.59 -14.93 25.03
C ASN A 17 -1.89 -14.13 25.05
N LYS A 18 -2.49 -13.92 26.23
CA LYS A 18 -3.69 -13.07 26.38
C LYS A 18 -3.46 -11.62 25.97
N ILE A 19 -2.28 -11.07 26.23
CA ILE A 19 -1.90 -9.70 25.83
C ILE A 19 -1.66 -9.63 24.31
N LEU A 20 -1.00 -10.64 23.73
CA LEU A 20 -0.79 -10.76 22.29
C LEU A 20 -2.11 -10.88 21.51
N ASP A 21 -3.07 -11.66 22.03
CA ASP A 21 -4.39 -11.82 21.41
C ASP A 21 -5.23 -10.54 21.44
N ARG A 22 -5.09 -9.71 22.48
CA ARG A 22 -5.76 -8.39 22.54
C ARG A 22 -5.09 -7.34 21.65
N GLY A 23 -3.79 -7.44 21.39
CA GLY A 23 -3.05 -6.52 20.51
C GLY A 23 -3.24 -6.78 19.01
N LEU A 24 -3.53 -8.03 18.64
CA LEU A 24 -3.77 -8.45 17.24
C LEU A 24 -4.93 -7.74 16.53
N PRO A 25 -6.14 -7.58 17.13
CA PRO A 25 -7.26 -6.91 16.48
C PRO A 25 -6.99 -5.42 16.28
N VAL A 26 -6.44 -4.72 17.28
CA VAL A 26 -6.13 -3.28 17.22
C VAL A 26 -5.20 -2.98 16.05
N ARG A 27 -4.16 -3.80 15.87
CA ARG A 27 -3.24 -3.64 14.74
C ARG A 27 -3.94 -3.83 13.40
N ARG A 28 -4.85 -4.80 13.26
CA ARG A 28 -5.62 -5.02 12.02
C ARG A 28 -6.52 -3.82 11.70
N TYR A 29 -7.24 -3.29 12.69
CA TYR A 29 -8.08 -2.11 12.49
C TYR A 29 -7.28 -0.88 12.06
N LEU A 30 -6.09 -0.67 12.64
CA LEU A 30 -5.20 0.42 12.22
C LEU A 30 -4.73 0.28 10.76
N VAL A 31 -4.40 -0.94 10.31
CA VAL A 31 -4.02 -1.17 8.91
C VAL A 31 -5.18 -0.89 7.96
N ILE A 32 -6.40 -1.31 8.33
CA ILE A 32 -7.61 -1.04 7.53
C ILE A 32 -7.90 0.46 7.48
N ALA A 33 -7.84 1.16 8.61
CA ALA A 33 -8.04 2.60 8.66
C ALA A 33 -7.01 3.35 7.80
N LEU A 34 -5.73 2.97 7.86
CA LEU A 34 -4.70 3.50 6.99
C LEU A 34 -5.00 3.22 5.51
N ALA A 35 -5.39 2.00 5.16
CA ALA A 35 -5.74 1.65 3.79
C ALA A 35 -6.87 2.54 3.25
N ILE A 36 -7.92 2.78 4.04
CA ILE A 36 -9.03 3.66 3.67
C ILE A 36 -8.54 5.09 3.42
N ILE A 37 -7.70 5.62 4.33
CA ILE A 37 -7.12 6.97 4.19
C ILE A 37 -6.28 7.06 2.91
N PHE A 38 -5.47 6.06 2.61
CA PHE A 38 -4.66 6.02 1.38
C PHE A 38 -5.52 6.00 0.12
N VAL A 39 -6.55 5.17 0.08
CA VAL A 39 -7.48 5.10 -1.05
C VAL A 39 -8.20 6.43 -1.25
N ALA A 40 -8.72 7.04 -0.17
CA ALA A 40 -9.37 8.34 -0.23
C ALA A 40 -8.41 9.44 -0.72
N ALA A 41 -7.18 9.47 -0.23
CA ALA A 41 -6.18 10.45 -0.66
C ALA A 41 -5.79 10.26 -2.13
N MET A 42 -5.61 9.02 -2.60
CA MET A 42 -5.36 8.71 -4.00
C MET A 42 -6.53 9.12 -4.89
N TRP A 43 -7.77 8.82 -4.47
CA TRP A 43 -8.97 9.23 -5.19
C TRP A 43 -9.05 10.75 -5.32
N ILE A 44 -9.01 11.50 -4.21
CA ILE A 44 -9.06 12.98 -4.24
C ILE A 44 -7.96 13.54 -5.14
N SER A 45 -6.75 12.97 -5.08
CA SER A 45 -5.64 13.41 -5.93
C SER A 45 -5.92 13.16 -7.42
N ASN A 46 -6.49 12.00 -7.75
CA ASN A 46 -6.85 11.67 -9.13
C ASN A 46 -7.94 12.59 -9.68
N ASP A 47 -8.92 12.94 -8.86
CA ASP A 47 -10.01 13.86 -9.21
C ASP A 47 -9.47 15.25 -9.59
N HIS A 48 -8.38 15.68 -8.94
CA HIS A 48 -7.68 16.93 -9.24
C HIS A 48 -6.61 16.78 -10.35
N GLY A 49 -6.55 15.66 -11.06
CA GLY A 49 -5.57 15.40 -12.12
C GLY A 49 -4.14 15.13 -11.63
N MET A 50 -3.92 14.98 -10.31
CA MET A 50 -2.60 14.73 -9.72
C MET A 50 -2.25 13.24 -9.72
N TRP A 51 -2.20 12.61 -10.90
CA TRP A 51 -2.02 11.15 -11.02
C TRP A 51 -0.71 10.64 -10.40
N ILE A 52 0.33 11.49 -10.40
CA ILE A 52 1.62 11.16 -9.79
C ILE A 52 1.53 10.91 -8.28
N MET A 53 0.51 11.44 -7.60
CA MET A 53 0.28 11.20 -6.18
C MET A 53 -0.06 9.74 -5.88
N THR A 54 -0.65 9.01 -6.84
CA THR A 54 -0.85 7.56 -6.70
C THR A 54 0.49 6.85 -6.48
N SER A 55 1.53 7.24 -7.22
CA SER A 55 2.89 6.70 -7.05
C SER A 55 3.51 7.16 -5.71
N VAL A 56 3.38 8.43 -5.34
CA VAL A 56 3.92 8.95 -4.07
C VAL A 56 3.31 8.22 -2.87
N LEU A 57 1.99 8.08 -2.84
CA LEU A 57 1.26 7.38 -1.79
C LEU A 57 1.60 5.88 -1.79
N GLY A 58 1.71 5.24 -2.97
CA GLY A 58 2.25 3.88 -3.06
C GLY A 58 3.65 3.74 -2.44
N GLY A 59 4.51 4.73 -2.66
CA GLY A 59 5.84 4.83 -2.06
C GLY A 59 5.80 4.89 -0.53
N ILE A 60 4.98 5.78 0.03
CA ILE A 60 4.82 5.90 1.49
C ILE A 60 4.32 4.57 2.08
N TRP A 61 3.34 3.93 1.44
CA TRP A 61 2.83 2.62 1.87
C TRP A 61 3.94 1.56 1.90
N GLY A 62 4.76 1.49 0.84
CA GLY A 62 5.91 0.57 0.76
C GLY A 62 6.94 0.78 1.86
N VAL A 63 7.20 2.04 2.25
CA VAL A 63 8.13 2.39 3.33
C VAL A 63 7.56 2.05 4.71
N VAL A 64 6.27 2.28 4.93
CA VAL A 64 5.59 2.03 6.23
C VAL A 64 5.53 0.54 6.54
N PHE A 65 5.10 -0.30 5.59
CA PHE A 65 4.79 -1.71 5.88
C PHE A 65 5.98 -2.67 5.71
N LYS A 66 7.09 -2.23 5.10
CA LYS A 66 8.41 -2.91 5.01
C LYS A 66 8.38 -4.42 4.69
N SER A 67 7.31 -4.92 4.07
CA SER A 67 7.03 -6.34 3.87
C SER A 67 6.87 -6.63 2.38
N LYS A 68 7.23 -7.82 1.91
CA LYS A 68 6.97 -8.21 0.51
C LYS A 68 5.48 -8.11 0.15
N LYS A 69 4.59 -8.30 1.14
CA LYS A 69 3.13 -8.17 0.96
C LYS A 69 2.68 -6.71 0.81
N SER A 70 3.52 -5.72 1.11
CA SER A 70 3.15 -4.31 0.96
C SER A 70 3.05 -3.88 -0.50
N TYR A 71 3.75 -4.56 -1.43
CA TYR A 71 3.61 -4.30 -2.87
C TYR A 71 2.22 -4.68 -3.36
N LEU A 72 1.77 -5.89 -3.03
CA LEU A 72 0.42 -6.33 -3.35
C LEU A 72 -0.62 -5.39 -2.72
N GLY A 73 -0.40 -4.99 -1.46
CA GLY A 73 -1.22 -3.98 -0.79
C GLY A 73 -1.27 -2.66 -1.57
N ALA A 74 -0.13 -2.08 -1.94
CA ALA A 74 -0.07 -0.84 -2.72
C ALA A 74 -0.79 -0.98 -4.07
N THR A 75 -0.59 -2.08 -4.79
CA THR A 75 -1.29 -2.36 -6.06
C THR A 75 -2.80 -2.44 -5.88
N LEU A 76 -3.28 -3.13 -4.84
CA LEU A 76 -4.70 -3.23 -4.55
C LEU A 76 -5.31 -1.87 -4.17
N LEU A 77 -4.62 -1.08 -3.34
CA LEU A 77 -5.08 0.26 -2.96
C LEU A 77 -5.10 1.20 -4.18
N GLY A 78 -4.08 1.16 -5.03
CA GLY A 78 -4.03 1.91 -6.28
C GLY A 78 -5.15 1.51 -7.24
N GLY A 79 -5.36 0.20 -7.43
CA GLY A 79 -6.46 -0.30 -8.26
C GLY A 79 -7.84 0.13 -7.72
N LEU A 80 -8.06 0.02 -6.41
CA LEU A 80 -9.30 0.47 -5.75
C LEU A 80 -9.52 1.98 -5.87
N ALA A 81 -8.47 2.79 -5.67
CA ALA A 81 -8.57 4.24 -5.75
C ALA A 81 -8.93 4.75 -7.16
N TRP A 82 -8.62 3.97 -8.20
CA TRP A 82 -8.96 4.27 -9.58
C TRP A 82 -10.29 3.61 -10.00
N LEU A 83 -10.70 2.51 -9.36
CA LEU A 83 -11.97 1.82 -9.61
C LEU A 83 -13.18 2.51 -8.94
N LEU A 84 -13.05 2.87 -7.66
CA LEU A 84 -14.15 3.41 -6.87
C LEU A 84 -14.80 4.67 -7.47
N PRO A 85 -14.05 5.69 -7.95
CA PRO A 85 -14.64 6.83 -8.64
C PRO A 85 -15.50 6.41 -9.85
N LEU A 86 -15.02 5.47 -10.66
CA LEU A 86 -15.75 5.00 -11.84
C LEU A 86 -17.06 4.30 -11.47
N LEU A 87 -17.03 3.48 -10.41
CA LEU A 87 -18.24 2.84 -9.88
C LEU A 87 -19.21 3.87 -9.29
N TRP A 88 -18.68 4.89 -8.61
CA TRP A 88 -19.47 5.98 -8.05
C TRP A 88 -20.18 6.78 -9.15
N ASP A 89 -19.45 7.19 -10.18
CA ASP A 89 -20.00 7.92 -11.34
C ASP A 89 -21.07 7.07 -12.07
N MET A 90 -20.81 5.77 -12.24
CA MET A 90 -21.76 4.84 -12.83
C MET A 90 -23.05 4.70 -12.00
N LEU A 91 -22.95 4.65 -10.66
CA LEU A 91 -24.10 4.60 -9.77
C LEU A 91 -24.95 5.87 -9.82
N LEU A 92 -24.30 7.02 -10.06
CA LEU A 92 -24.98 8.30 -10.22
C LEU A 92 -25.54 8.51 -11.63
N GLY A 93 -25.33 7.57 -12.55
CA GLY A 93 -25.73 7.71 -13.95
C GLY A 93 -25.00 8.84 -14.68
N LEU A 94 -23.83 9.24 -14.17
CA LEU A 94 -22.98 10.23 -14.81
C LEU A 94 -22.24 9.59 -15.98
N ASP A 95 -22.00 10.38 -17.03
CA ASP A 95 -21.16 9.95 -18.14
C ASP A 95 -19.77 9.58 -17.59
N ILE A 96 -19.40 8.30 -17.75
CA ILE A 96 -18.06 7.81 -17.41
C ILE A 96 -17.04 8.73 -18.10
N PRO A 97 -15.97 9.16 -17.39
CA PRO A 97 -15.01 10.11 -17.92
C PRO A 97 -14.58 9.73 -19.34
N LYS A 98 -14.92 10.61 -20.30
CA LYS A 98 -14.75 10.40 -21.75
C LYS A 98 -13.34 9.93 -22.14
N ALA A 99 -12.33 10.21 -21.33
CA ALA A 99 -10.96 9.75 -21.54
C ALA A 99 -10.85 8.22 -21.71
N GLY A 100 -11.58 7.42 -20.91
CA GLY A 100 -11.54 5.96 -21.04
C GLY A 100 -12.17 5.45 -22.33
N THR A 101 -13.33 6.01 -22.68
CA THR A 101 -14.08 5.68 -23.90
C THR A 101 -13.33 6.11 -25.15
N VAL A 102 -12.77 7.33 -25.16
CA VAL A 102 -11.96 7.87 -26.27
C VAL A 102 -10.71 7.02 -26.49
N VAL A 103 -10.03 6.57 -25.43
CA VAL A 103 -8.86 5.69 -25.58
C VAL A 103 -9.24 4.32 -26.12
N ALA A 104 -10.37 3.73 -25.71
CA ALA A 104 -10.85 2.46 -26.29
C ALA A 104 -11.26 2.60 -27.76
N GLU A 105 -11.94 3.69 -28.12
CA GLU A 105 -12.32 3.97 -29.50
C GLU A 105 -11.09 4.18 -30.38
N LEU A 106 -10.11 4.99 -29.93
CA LEU A 106 -8.86 5.22 -30.65
C LEU A 106 -8.00 3.95 -30.79
N ALA A 107 -8.06 3.05 -29.82
CA ALA A 107 -7.37 1.77 -29.87
C ALA A 107 -8.11 0.70 -30.71
N GLY A 108 -9.26 1.03 -31.32
CA GLY A 108 -10.05 0.11 -32.14
C GLY A 108 -10.72 -1.01 -31.32
N LEU A 109 -10.87 -0.83 -30.01
CA LEU A 109 -11.38 -1.84 -29.08
C LEU A 109 -12.93 -1.84 -29.00
N GLY A 110 -13.59 -0.98 -29.79
CA GLY A 110 -15.05 -0.80 -29.81
C GLY A 110 -15.59 -0.10 -28.57
N GLY A 111 -16.91 0.11 -28.50
CA GLY A 111 -17.61 0.73 -27.36
C GLY A 111 -17.69 -0.14 -26.09
N SER A 112 -16.80 -1.12 -25.93
CA SER A 112 -16.79 -2.02 -24.77
C SER A 112 -16.20 -1.31 -23.56
N PHE A 113 -17.06 -0.94 -22.60
CA PHE A 113 -16.69 -0.33 -21.31
C PHE A 113 -15.68 -1.16 -20.50
N LEU A 114 -15.62 -2.48 -20.73
CA LEU A 114 -14.81 -3.39 -19.94
C LEU A 114 -13.30 -3.15 -20.11
N ILE A 115 -12.85 -2.80 -21.31
CA ILE A 115 -11.43 -2.68 -21.61
C ILE A 115 -10.82 -1.40 -21.02
N PRO A 116 -11.42 -0.21 -21.21
CA PRO A 116 -11.01 1.00 -20.49
C PRO A 116 -10.99 0.80 -18.99
N LEU A 117 -12.04 0.18 -18.44
CA LEU A 117 -12.14 -0.08 -17.01
C LEU A 117 -10.94 -0.90 -16.50
N LEU A 118 -10.62 -2.00 -17.18
CA LEU A 118 -9.46 -2.84 -16.82
C LEU A 118 -8.15 -2.06 -16.93
N ILE A 119 -7.95 -1.29 -18.01
CA ILE A 119 -6.75 -0.47 -18.19
C ILE A 119 -6.63 0.54 -17.05
N THR A 120 -7.71 1.24 -16.69
CA THR A 120 -7.70 2.24 -15.61
C THR A 120 -7.32 1.64 -14.26
N ILE A 121 -7.87 0.48 -13.91
CA ILE A 121 -7.52 -0.25 -12.68
C ILE A 121 -6.05 -0.68 -12.70
N LEU A 122 -5.59 -1.23 -13.83
CA LEU A 122 -4.21 -1.67 -13.99
C LEU A 122 -3.23 -0.51 -13.90
N THR A 123 -3.52 0.63 -14.53
CA THR A 123 -2.71 1.85 -14.44
C THR A 123 -2.59 2.32 -13.00
N GLY A 124 -3.70 2.42 -12.26
CA GLY A 124 -3.68 2.80 -10.85
C GLY A 124 -2.85 1.85 -9.99
N GLY A 125 -3.03 0.55 -10.17
CA GLY A 125 -2.25 -0.47 -9.48
C GLY A 125 -0.76 -0.44 -9.81
N LEU A 126 -0.40 -0.22 -11.07
CA LEU A 126 0.98 -0.13 -11.55
C LEU A 126 1.69 1.13 -11.05
N LEU A 127 1.02 2.28 -11.04
CA LEU A 127 1.57 3.52 -10.48
C LEU A 127 1.89 3.36 -8.99
N ALA A 128 0.93 2.84 -8.21
CA ALA A 128 1.14 2.59 -6.79
C ALA A 128 2.25 1.55 -6.54
N PHE A 129 2.32 0.50 -7.37
CA PHE A 129 3.39 -0.49 -7.33
C PHE A 129 4.77 0.14 -7.61
N ALA A 130 4.89 0.92 -8.68
CA ALA A 130 6.13 1.57 -9.08
C ALA A 130 6.63 2.52 -7.98
N GLY A 131 5.73 3.28 -7.37
CA GLY A 131 6.00 4.10 -6.21
C GLY A 131 6.55 3.31 -5.02
N ALA A 132 5.84 2.23 -4.63
CA ALA A 132 6.26 1.35 -3.55
C ALA A 132 7.64 0.71 -3.80
N PHE A 133 7.88 0.26 -5.03
CA PHE A 133 9.14 -0.34 -5.46
C PHE A 133 10.30 0.67 -5.42
N LEU A 134 10.10 1.85 -5.99
CA LEU A 134 11.13 2.90 -6.03
C LEU A 134 11.50 3.36 -4.62
N ALA A 135 10.52 3.70 -3.80
CA ALA A 135 10.76 4.17 -2.43
C ALA A 135 11.49 3.11 -1.59
N ARG A 136 11.15 1.83 -1.77
CA ARG A 136 11.83 0.74 -1.09
C ARG A 136 13.26 0.55 -1.57
N SER A 137 13.50 0.66 -2.88
CA SER A 137 14.83 0.55 -3.46
C SER A 137 15.75 1.66 -2.95
N VAL A 138 15.26 2.91 -2.93
CA VAL A 138 15.98 4.07 -2.38
C VAL A 138 16.25 3.88 -0.88
N TYR A 139 15.28 3.39 -0.10
CA TYR A 139 15.46 3.12 1.32
C TYR A 139 16.57 2.08 1.57
N LEU A 140 16.61 1.00 0.78
CA LEU A 140 17.63 -0.03 0.91
C LEU A 140 19.02 0.49 0.53
N LEU A 141 19.13 1.24 -0.57
CA LEU A 141 20.37 1.90 -0.99
C LEU A 141 20.90 2.86 0.09
N ALA A 142 20.03 3.70 0.65
CA ALA A 142 20.38 4.61 1.73
C ALA A 142 20.86 3.86 2.98
N LYS A 143 20.19 2.75 3.34
CA LYS A 143 20.57 1.91 4.46
C LYS A 143 21.96 1.30 4.27
N PHE A 144 22.28 0.76 3.09
CA PHE A 144 23.61 0.21 2.81
C PHE A 144 24.69 1.28 2.96
N ARG A 145 24.50 2.45 2.35
CA ARG A 145 25.44 3.58 2.48
C ARG A 145 25.66 4.02 3.92
N LEU A 146 24.62 4.11 4.74
CA LEU A 146 24.75 4.46 6.15
C LEU A 146 25.51 3.38 6.95
N THR A 147 25.36 2.12 6.57
CA THR A 147 26.06 1.00 7.22
C THR A 147 27.55 1.02 6.89
N ASP A 148 27.89 1.28 5.62
CA ASP A 148 29.28 1.43 5.17
C ASP A 148 29.96 2.61 5.87
N LEU A 149 29.27 3.75 5.99
CA LEU A 149 29.77 4.93 6.71
C LEU A 149 29.97 4.64 8.21
N ALA A 150 29.05 3.91 8.84
CA ALA A 150 29.18 3.51 10.23
C ALA A 150 30.38 2.57 10.45
N GLN A 151 30.61 1.62 9.55
CA GLN A 151 31.78 0.75 9.60
C GLN A 151 33.09 1.52 9.36
N ALA A 152 33.10 2.44 8.39
CA ALA A 152 34.26 3.30 8.12
C ALA A 152 34.60 4.21 9.30
N ASN A 153 33.61 4.77 9.99
CA ASN A 153 33.83 5.59 11.18
C ASN A 153 34.35 4.74 12.35
N LYS A 154 33.80 3.55 12.57
CA LYS A 154 34.28 2.62 13.59
C LYS A 154 35.73 2.18 13.34
N ALA A 155 36.12 1.96 12.08
CA ALA A 155 37.50 1.63 11.70
C ALA A 155 38.48 2.80 11.93
N ARG A 156 37.98 4.05 11.97
CA ARG A 156 38.76 5.26 12.25
C ARG A 156 38.87 5.58 13.74
N GLY A 157 38.28 4.77 14.63
CA GLY A 157 38.35 4.97 16.08
C GLY A 157 37.39 6.04 16.62
N TRP A 158 36.35 6.38 15.86
CA TRP A 158 35.25 7.26 16.26
C TRP A 158 34.04 6.45 16.68
#